data_AF-A0A0G1TGI9-F1
#
_entry.id   AF-A0A0G1TGI9-F1
#
_cell.length_a   1.000
_cell.length_b   1.000
_cell.length_c   1.000
_cell.angle_alpha   90.00
_cell.angle_beta   90.00
_cell.angle_gamma   90.00
#
_symmetry.space_group_name_H-M   'P 1'
#
loop_
_entity.id
_entity.type
_entity.pdbx_description
1 polymer ?
#
loop_
_entity_poly.entity_id
_entity_poly.type
_entity_poly.pdbx_seq_one_letter_code
_entity_poly.pdbx_strand_id
1 'polypeptide(L)'
;MRKNVVITDSKRRILVLTPSKHGKVHDKKLSDKEFAVIRLPDSVALLADTGFVGIDKQHANTLIPKKKPRGGFLTDADKMMNRLISSSRIVVEHAIGGMKRFRSVSDIYRNKNGFDDQLVNVAAGLWNFHVQIT
;
A
#
# COMPACT_ATOMS: atom_id res chain seq x y z
N MET A 1 15.06 -4.62 -7.78
CA MET A 1 14.25 -3.76 -6.90
C MET A 1 13.50 -4.65 -5.90
N ARG A 2 13.48 -4.27 -4.63
CA ARG A 2 12.67 -4.95 -3.60
C ARG A 2 11.26 -4.38 -3.59
N LYS A 3 10.30 -5.13 -3.05
CA LYS A 3 8.91 -4.73 -2.92
C LYS A 3 8.44 -4.92 -1.49
N ASN A 4 7.63 -3.99 -1.03
CA ASN A 4 6.94 -4.01 0.26
C ASN A 4 5.49 -3.57 0.01
N VAL A 5 4.55 -4.13 0.76
CA VAL A 5 3.18 -3.63 0.85
C VAL A 5 3.10 -2.73 2.07
N VAL A 6 2.39 -1.61 1.94
CA VAL A 6 2.18 -0.66 3.03
C VAL A 6 0.71 -0.41 3.27
N ILE A 7 0.34 -0.21 4.53
CA ILE A 7 -0.97 0.32 4.92
C ILE A 7 -0.72 1.65 5.60
N THR A 8 -1.46 2.67 5.18
CA THR A 8 -1.33 4.04 5.70
C THR A 8 -2.67 4.54 6.19
N ASP A 9 -2.63 5.51 7.10
CA ASP A 9 -3.83 6.26 7.49
C ASP A 9 -4.01 7.55 6.69
N SER A 10 -5.11 8.26 6.98
CA SER A 10 -5.41 9.58 6.39
C SER A 10 -4.39 10.66 6.75
N LYS A 11 -3.57 10.45 7.79
CA LYS A 11 -2.49 11.35 8.20
C LYS A 11 -1.17 11.05 7.50
N ARG A 12 -1.14 10.13 6.51
CA ARG A 12 0.06 9.70 5.78
C ARG A 12 1.06 8.90 6.62
N ARG A 13 0.67 8.42 7.80
CA ARG A 13 1.53 7.56 8.63
C ARG A 13 1.56 6.15 8.05
N ILE A 14 2.72 5.53 8.03
CA ILE A 14 2.89 4.10 7.71
C ILE A 14 2.52 3.31 8.95
N LEU A 15 1.40 2.59 8.90
CA LEU A 15 0.92 1.75 10.01
C LEU A 15 1.43 0.32 9.90
N VAL A 16 1.48 -0.19 8.67
CA VAL A 16 1.98 -1.53 8.37
C VAL A 16 2.97 -1.45 7.22
N LEU A 17 4.06 -2.19 7.37
CA LEU A 17 5.08 -2.39 6.35
C LEU A 17 5.44 -3.87 6.32
N THR A 18 5.20 -4.54 5.19
CA THR A 18 5.51 -5.97 5.06
C THR A 18 7.00 -6.19 4.82
N PRO A 19 7.54 -7.39 5.15
CA PRO A 19 8.91 -7.75 4.82
C PRO A 19 9.21 -7.59 3.32
N SER A 20 10.44 -7.19 3.01
CA SER A 20 10.94 -6.92 1.67
C SER A 20 11.03 -8.22 0.89
N LYS A 21 10.30 -8.28 -0.22
CA LYS A 21 10.40 -9.40 -1.16
C LYS A 21 11.14 -9.00 -2.41
N HIS A 22 11.67 -10.01 -3.09
CA HIS A 22 12.29 -9.81 -4.39
C HIS A 22 11.23 -9.32 -5.40
N GLY A 23 11.58 -8.35 -6.25
CA GLY A 23 10.61 -7.68 -7.13
C GLY A 23 9.91 -8.58 -8.15
N LYS A 24 10.40 -9.82 -8.36
CA LYS A 24 9.76 -10.84 -9.20
C LYS A 24 8.49 -11.43 -8.58
N VAL A 25 8.24 -11.23 -7.29
CA VAL A 25 7.01 -11.69 -6.63
C VAL A 25 5.86 -10.75 -6.99
N HIS A 26 4.70 -11.32 -7.32
CA HIS A 26 3.48 -10.57 -7.61
C HIS A 26 2.90 -9.98 -6.32
N ASP A 27 2.48 -8.71 -6.36
CA ASP A 27 2.06 -7.93 -5.19
C ASP A 27 0.85 -8.56 -4.48
N LYS A 28 -0.07 -9.14 -5.26
CA LYS A 28 -1.19 -9.95 -4.73
C LYS A 28 -0.74 -11.13 -3.86
N LYS A 29 0.27 -11.89 -4.28
CA LYS A 29 0.73 -13.06 -3.51
C LYS A 29 1.40 -12.63 -2.19
N LEU A 30 2.03 -11.46 -2.19
CA LEU A 30 2.58 -10.87 -0.98
C LEU A 30 1.46 -10.39 -0.06
N SER A 31 0.52 -9.61 -0.56
CA SER A 31 -0.62 -9.15 0.24
C SER A 31 -1.48 -10.29 0.77
N ASP A 32 -1.88 -11.28 -0.03
CA ASP A 32 -2.71 -12.39 0.47
C ASP A 32 -2.06 -13.11 1.67
N LYS A 33 -0.72 -13.24 1.67
CA LYS A 33 0.01 -13.86 2.78
C LYS A 33 0.09 -12.96 4.00
N GLU A 34 0.37 -11.68 3.80
CA GLU A 34 0.64 -10.74 4.90
C GLU A 34 -0.67 -10.17 5.49
N PHE A 35 -1.71 -9.98 4.66
CA PHE A 35 -3.03 -9.52 5.08
C PHE A 35 -3.75 -10.53 5.98
N ALA A 36 -3.57 -11.82 5.71
CA ALA A 36 -4.01 -12.89 6.61
C ALA A 36 -3.37 -12.81 8.01
N VAL A 37 -2.20 -12.17 8.13
CA VAL A 37 -1.48 -11.98 9.40
C VAL A 37 -1.91 -10.69 10.11
N ILE A 38 -2.22 -9.62 9.37
CA ILE A 38 -2.52 -8.29 9.91
C ILE A 38 -3.88 -8.23 10.66
N ARG A 39 -4.84 -9.12 10.35
CA ARG A 39 -6.17 -9.23 10.99
C ARG A 39 -6.81 -7.87 11.32
N LEU A 40 -7.14 -7.10 10.27
CA LEU A 40 -7.83 -5.82 10.46
C LEU A 40 -9.24 -6.03 11.04
N PRO A 41 -9.71 -5.17 11.96
CA PRO A 41 -11.09 -5.20 12.44
C PRO A 41 -12.08 -4.87 11.31
N ASP A 42 -13.19 -5.59 11.24
CA ASP A 42 -14.23 -5.38 10.20
C ASP A 42 -14.85 -3.96 10.21
N SER A 43 -14.75 -3.26 11.33
CA SER A 43 -15.21 -1.87 11.45
C SER A 43 -14.33 -0.86 10.72
N VAL A 44 -13.10 -1.24 10.33
CA VAL A 44 -12.15 -0.36 9.65
C VAL A 44 -12.27 -0.54 8.15
N ALA A 45 -12.63 0.51 7.42
CA ALA A 45 -12.66 0.45 5.97
C ALA A 45 -11.24 0.41 5.37
N LEU A 46 -11.00 -0.55 4.46
CA LEU A 46 -9.74 -0.66 3.71
C LEU A 46 -9.93 -0.13 2.29
N LEU A 47 -9.10 0.84 1.88
CA LEU A 47 -8.98 1.24 0.48
C LEU A 47 -7.81 0.51 -0.17
N ALA A 48 -8.06 -0.29 -1.21
CA ALA A 48 -7.02 -1.05 -1.90
C ALA A 48 -6.93 -0.68 -3.38
N ASP A 49 -5.72 -0.78 -3.95
CA ASP A 49 -5.56 -0.70 -5.41
C ASP A 49 -6.14 -1.94 -6.10
N THR A 50 -6.45 -1.81 -7.38
CA THR A 50 -6.93 -2.89 -8.25
C THR A 50 -5.94 -4.05 -8.41
N GLY A 51 -4.68 -3.88 -8.02
CA GLY A 51 -3.69 -4.97 -7.91
C GLY A 51 -3.97 -5.93 -6.75
N PHE A 52 -4.84 -5.53 -5.81
CA PHE A 52 -5.21 -6.27 -4.61
C PHE A 52 -6.61 -6.90 -4.68
N VAL A 53 -7.17 -7.05 -5.90
CA VAL A 53 -8.46 -7.72 -6.11
C VAL A 53 -8.43 -9.13 -5.50
N GLY A 54 -9.37 -9.42 -4.60
CA GLY A 54 -9.44 -10.65 -3.81
C GLY A 54 -9.29 -10.42 -2.31
N ILE A 55 -8.75 -9.28 -1.86
CA ILE A 55 -8.69 -8.92 -0.41
C ILE A 55 -10.10 -8.75 0.17
N ASP A 56 -11.06 -8.30 -0.65
CA ASP A 56 -12.48 -8.20 -0.31
C ASP A 56 -13.10 -9.52 0.17
N LYS A 57 -12.50 -10.66 -0.18
CA LYS A 57 -12.91 -11.98 0.34
C LYS A 57 -12.36 -12.28 1.74
N GLN A 58 -11.29 -11.62 2.14
CA GLN A 58 -10.64 -11.79 3.45
C GLN A 58 -11.10 -10.73 4.45
N HIS A 59 -11.51 -9.56 3.96
CA HIS A 59 -11.97 -8.45 4.78
C HIS A 59 -13.15 -7.75 4.06
N ALA A 60 -14.35 -7.89 4.62
CA ALA A 60 -15.60 -7.48 3.97
C ALA A 60 -15.69 -5.96 3.73
N ASN A 61 -15.13 -5.16 4.64
CA ASN A 61 -15.15 -3.70 4.56
C ASN A 61 -14.00 -3.17 3.68
N THR A 62 -13.83 -3.73 2.49
CA THR A 62 -12.79 -3.36 1.54
C THR A 62 -13.38 -2.69 0.30
N LEU A 63 -12.86 -1.52 -0.05
CA LEU A 63 -13.23 -0.77 -1.25
C LEU A 63 -12.09 -0.86 -2.26
N ILE A 64 -12.40 -1.41 -3.44
CA ILE A 64 -11.47 -1.55 -4.55
C ILE A 64 -12.08 -0.85 -5.77
N PRO A 65 -11.32 -0.05 -6.55
CA PRO A 65 -11.84 0.55 -7.76
C PRO A 65 -12.36 -0.50 -8.73
N LYS A 66 -13.53 -0.25 -9.30
CA LYS A 66 -14.13 -1.16 -10.28
C LYS A 66 -13.41 -1.01 -11.61
N LYS A 67 -12.86 -2.11 -12.12
CA LYS A 67 -12.30 -2.17 -13.47
C LYS A 67 -13.43 -2.08 -14.50
N LYS A 68 -13.17 -1.41 -15.61
CA LYS A 68 -14.10 -1.39 -16.75
C LYS A 68 -14.31 -2.82 -17.26
N PRO A 69 -15.57 -3.30 -17.38
CA PRO A 69 -15.84 -4.62 -17.92
C PRO A 69 -15.48 -4.70 -19.41
N ARG A 70 -15.10 -5.88 -19.88
CA ARG A 70 -14.79 -6.09 -21.31
C ARG A 70 -16.04 -5.83 -22.14
N GLY A 71 -15.96 -4.90 -23.10
CA GLY A 71 -17.08 -4.55 -23.97
C GLY A 71 -18.20 -3.72 -23.31
N GLY A 72 -18.05 -3.31 -22.05
CA GLY A 72 -19.05 -2.50 -21.34
C GLY A 72 -18.52 -1.17 -20.85
N PHE A 73 -19.35 -0.43 -20.11
CA PHE A 73 -19.01 0.87 -19.53
C PHE A 73 -19.10 0.83 -18.01
N LEU A 74 -18.37 1.73 -17.35
CA LEU A 74 -18.60 2.01 -15.94
C LEU A 74 -19.84 2.87 -15.81
N THR A 75 -20.71 2.52 -14.86
CA THR A 75 -21.84 3.38 -14.50
C THR A 75 -21.34 4.69 -13.88
N ASP A 76 -22.17 5.72 -13.83
CA ASP A 76 -21.75 7.00 -13.23
C ASP A 76 -21.50 6.86 -11.72
N ALA A 77 -22.23 5.98 -11.04
CA ALA A 77 -21.95 5.59 -9.66
C ALA A 77 -20.56 4.93 -9.51
N ASP A 78 -20.21 4.00 -10.41
CA ASP A 78 -18.88 3.37 -10.42
C ASP A 78 -17.76 4.41 -10.65
N LYS A 79 -17.98 5.35 -11.58
CA LYS A 79 -17.02 6.44 -11.84
C LYS A 79 -16.85 7.35 -10.62
N MET A 80 -17.95 7.69 -9.95
CA MET A 80 -17.92 8.51 -8.73
C MET A 80 -17.16 7.81 -7.61
N MET A 81 -17.42 6.52 -7.39
CA MET A 81 -16.70 5.71 -6.40
C MET A 81 -15.21 5.61 -6.74
N ASN A 82 -14.88 5.31 -7.99
CA ASN A 82 -13.48 5.27 -8.44
C ASN A 82 -12.79 6.62 -8.22
N ARG A 83 -13.47 7.75 -8.44
CA ARG A 83 -12.94 9.09 -8.20
C ARG A 83 -12.63 9.32 -6.71
N LEU A 84 -13.51 8.89 -5.80
CA LEU A 84 -13.29 8.98 -4.35
C LEU A 84 -12.11 8.12 -3.88
N ILE A 85 -11.98 6.91 -4.43
CA ILE A 85 -10.84 6.03 -4.13
C ILE A 85 -9.56 6.65 -4.68
N SER A 86 -9.58 7.14 -5.92
CA SER A 86 -8.43 7.82 -6.54
C SER A 86 -7.98 9.05 -5.76
N SER A 87 -8.89 9.89 -5.26
CA SER A 87 -8.50 11.05 -4.44
C SER A 87 -7.86 10.62 -3.11
N SER A 88 -8.37 9.55 -2.50
CA SER A 88 -7.83 9.04 -1.24
C SER A 88 -6.43 8.41 -1.42
N ARG A 89 -6.14 7.82 -2.59
CA ARG A 89 -4.82 7.25 -2.92
C ARG A 89 -3.70 8.28 -2.91
N ILE A 90 -3.99 9.56 -3.14
CA ILE A 90 -3.01 10.65 -3.09
C ILE A 90 -2.30 10.66 -1.71
N VAL A 91 -3.02 10.35 -0.63
CA VAL A 91 -2.44 10.27 0.72
C VAL A 91 -1.41 9.13 0.81
N VAL A 92 -1.74 7.97 0.24
CA VAL A 92 -0.85 6.80 0.21
C VAL A 92 0.40 7.10 -0.62
N GLU A 93 0.22 7.75 -1.78
CA GLU A 93 1.32 8.16 -2.66
C GLU A 93 2.24 9.17 -1.97
N HIS A 94 1.69 10.12 -1.22
CA HIS A 94 2.50 11.02 -0.39
C HIS A 94 3.28 10.30 0.69
N ALA A 95 2.68 9.31 1.37
CA ALA A 95 3.37 8.52 2.38
C ALA A 95 4.54 7.70 1.78
N ILE A 96 4.30 7.04 0.64
CA ILE A 96 5.34 6.29 -0.10
C ILE A 96 6.42 7.24 -0.62
N GLY A 97 6.02 8.38 -1.19
CA GLY A 97 6.94 9.42 -1.66
C GLY A 97 7.78 9.99 -0.52
N GLY A 98 7.18 10.14 0.65
CA GLY A 98 7.84 10.53 1.89
C GLY A 98 8.97 9.60 2.29
N MET A 99 8.72 8.28 2.31
CA MET A 99 9.78 7.30 2.52
C MET A 99 10.86 7.36 1.43
N LYS A 100 10.47 7.53 0.16
CA LYS A 100 11.41 7.63 -0.97
C LYS A 100 12.29 8.88 -0.95
N ARG A 101 11.91 9.93 -0.21
CA ARG A 101 12.73 11.16 -0.06
C ARG A 101 14.13 10.86 0.48
N PHE A 102 14.30 9.82 1.28
CA PHE A 102 15.60 9.44 1.84
C PHE A 102 16.56 8.82 0.83
N ARG A 103 16.12 8.55 -0.41
CA ARG A 103 16.85 7.90 -1.51
C ARG A 103 17.34 6.48 -1.25
N SER A 104 17.62 6.12 -0.01
CA SER A 104 18.05 4.81 0.43
C SER A 104 17.07 3.69 0.03
N VAL A 105 15.76 3.99 0.01
CA VAL A 105 14.71 3.05 -0.38
C VAL A 105 14.29 3.16 -1.86
N SER A 106 14.73 4.19 -2.59
CA SER A 106 14.40 4.38 -4.01
C SER A 106 15.53 4.02 -4.96
N ASP A 107 16.77 4.28 -4.56
CA ASP A 107 17.96 4.08 -5.38
C ASP A 107 18.40 2.62 -5.33
N ILE A 108 19.34 2.23 -6.21
CA ILE A 108 19.84 0.86 -6.25
C ILE A 108 20.65 0.58 -4.98
N TYR A 109 20.02 -0.09 -4.03
CA TYR A 109 20.65 -0.60 -2.84
C TYR A 109 21.44 -1.88 -3.16
N ARG A 110 22.78 -1.82 -3.07
CA ARG A 110 23.71 -2.91 -3.44
C ARG A 110 24.23 -3.72 -2.26
N ASN A 111 23.66 -3.55 -1.07
CA ASN A 111 24.13 -4.27 0.12
C ASN A 111 23.86 -5.79 0.00
N LYS A 112 24.84 -6.60 0.39
CA LYS A 112 24.81 -8.07 0.27
C LYS A 112 24.30 -8.79 1.53
N ASN A 113 24.05 -8.06 2.63
CA ASN A 113 23.88 -8.66 3.97
C ASN A 113 22.43 -8.72 4.49
N GLY A 114 21.42 -8.66 3.61
CA GLY A 114 20.02 -8.83 4.03
C GLY A 114 19.43 -7.67 4.86
N PHE A 115 20.08 -6.50 4.89
CA PHE A 115 19.63 -5.31 5.62
C PHE A 115 18.41 -4.60 4.96
N ASP A 116 17.79 -5.23 3.95
CA ASP A 116 16.69 -4.64 3.18
C ASP A 116 15.51 -4.25 4.10
N ASP A 117 15.11 -5.15 4.99
CA ASP A 117 13.96 -4.92 5.89
C ASP A 117 14.24 -3.82 6.91
N GLN A 118 15.43 -3.83 7.50
CA GLN A 118 15.82 -2.83 8.48
C GLN A 118 15.90 -1.44 7.85
N LEU A 119 16.41 -1.34 6.61
CA LEU A 119 16.47 -0.07 5.90
C LEU A 119 15.09 0.55 5.68
N VAL A 120 14.14 -0.24 5.18
CA VAL A 120 12.79 0.27 4.89
C VAL A 120 12.03 0.56 6.19
N ASN A 121 12.23 -0.23 7.25
CA ASN A 121 11.67 0.04 8.57
C ASN A 121 12.17 1.37 9.16
N VAL A 122 13.47 1.64 9.09
CA VAL A 122 14.04 2.91 9.55
C VAL A 122 13.49 4.09 8.72
N ALA A 123 13.40 3.94 7.40
CA ALA A 123 12.82 4.97 6.54
C ALA A 123 11.35 5.25 6.87
N ALA A 124 10.54 4.22 7.13
CA ALA A 124 9.16 4.37 7.57
C ALA A 124 9.05 5.07 8.93
N GLY A 125 9.92 4.70 9.89
CA GLY A 125 9.99 5.36 11.20
C GLY A 125 10.35 6.83 11.12
N LEU A 126 11.38 7.18 10.33
CA LEU A 126 11.78 8.58 10.10
C LEU A 126 10.68 9.39 9.41
N TRP A 127 9.97 8.80 8.45
CA TRP A 127 8.82 9.45 7.82
C TRP A 127 7.68 9.68 8.81
N ASN A 128 7.34 8.68 9.61
CA ASN A 128 6.31 8.81 10.64
C ASN A 128 6.66 9.90 11.67
N PHE A 129 7.93 9.98 12.07
CA PHE A 129 8.42 11.05 12.95
C PHE A 129 8.26 12.42 12.28
N HIS A 130 8.64 12.57 11.02
CA HIS A 130 8.44 13.81 10.26
C HIS A 130 6.97 14.22 10.20
N VAL A 131 6.06 13.30 9.86
CA VAL A 131 4.61 13.55 9.83
C VAL A 131 4.06 13.94 11.19
N GLN A 132 4.66 13.47 12.28
CA GLN A 132 4.21 13.80 13.63
C GLN A 132 4.59 15.22 14.06
N ILE A 133 5.74 15.74 13.59
CA ILE A 133 6.28 17.04 13.99
C ILE A 133 5.92 18.18 13.02
N THR A 134 5.21 17.89 11.94
CA THR A 134 4.85 18.86 10.89
C THR A 134 3.34 18.90 10.71
#